data_AF-A0A6A5QM48-F1
#
_entry.id   AF-A0A6A5QM48-F1
#
_cell.length_a   1.000
_cell.length_b   1.000
_cell.length_c   1.000
_cell.angle_alpha   90.00
_cell.angle_beta   90.00
_cell.angle_gamma   90.00
#
_symmetry.space_group_name_H-M   'P 1'
#
loop_
_entity.id
_entity.type
_entity.pdbx_description
1 polymer ?
#
loop_
_entity_poly.entity_id
_entity_poly.type
_entity_poly.pdbx_seq_one_letter_code
_entity_poly.pdbx_strand_id
1 'polypeptide(L)'
;MKPVISMTREAEGLLRIALFSQELKLVGKKKTLSQKRTRLAQDLRSNRRRGVVPIFISTLWFVFALGISIEAAFSDVGSNIQAHNLAMGLFVSWLPILILCSILDRNPVASDDIERKLNKLVDAVCDSLLDDEVRRDFIASFRDMPEAQRMAYWVDKIATRAEVIKGDYFCGFSGQARTRFHYGAAYAILTDIEKAYVAEHGRGWLYNTREARAALVLGQVDRGFTWFDGRQLWQVAAAVYLVGGTSAGAFILSFNTPTVGLGCRTGGYMIFFVVALVLILAEVLTWWLTSPLRKHDQFHSNVEAYSQHLTHGHHLGPKHTSLPGLATSKLILSHVLRKLENAVLQIALSMVRLLPIQQKKQRLDTTRQSIQNHFATLQNLTTRNWLQRAFFTPLECSNMIWACYLIFAQTIGAFNNCTCMTSSWGGLGGYLDFTQFNVADSPLVAKYWMQGTVITCVVMGSGMSYIVSQWLMQAHLSTENYNDAMAGLRRVRRFRRYTQWIRYPASLLVLCINRILGACRLRRSTDTRVLTWSREANYRPTMGQSIVRATYEAQHLPLHSVDVRKHLPEDA
;
A
#
# COMPACT_ATOMS: atom_id res chain seq x y z
N MET A 1 1.55 19.91 -3.28
CA MET A 1 2.20 18.64 -3.69
C MET A 1 2.84 18.92 -5.04
N LYS A 2 4.12 18.58 -5.29
CA LYS A 2 4.67 18.46 -6.66
C LYS A 2 4.66 16.98 -7.05
N PRO A 3 3.47 16.35 -7.27
CA PRO A 3 3.33 14.91 -7.47
C PRO A 3 3.93 14.41 -8.79
N VAL A 4 4.43 15.31 -9.64
CA VAL A 4 4.85 14.99 -11.01
C VAL A 4 6.33 14.62 -11.09
N ILE A 5 7.18 15.12 -10.17
CA ILE A 5 8.64 14.96 -10.28
C ILE A 5 9.10 13.57 -9.81
N SER A 6 8.54 13.02 -8.73
CA SER A 6 8.86 11.64 -8.29
C SER A 6 8.31 10.55 -9.23
N MET A 7 7.53 10.93 -10.24
CA MET A 7 6.99 10.04 -11.27
C MET A 7 7.81 10.02 -12.55
N THR A 8 8.89 10.81 -12.64
CA THR A 8 9.75 10.82 -13.82
C THR A 8 10.74 9.66 -13.79
N ARG A 9 11.08 9.12 -14.96
CA ARG A 9 12.06 8.02 -15.07
C ARG A 9 13.42 8.43 -14.53
N GLU A 10 13.73 9.73 -14.61
CA GLU A 10 14.96 10.34 -14.09
C GLU A 10 15.01 10.27 -12.55
N ALA A 11 13.89 10.49 -11.86
CA ALA A 11 13.82 10.35 -10.40
C ALA A 11 14.01 8.89 -9.96
N GLU A 12 13.46 7.93 -10.71
CA GLU A 12 13.72 6.50 -10.48
C GLU A 12 15.19 6.15 -10.72
N GLY A 13 15.77 6.61 -11.83
CA GLY A 13 17.19 6.42 -12.15
C GLY A 13 18.11 6.99 -11.07
N LEU A 14 17.82 8.19 -10.55
CA LEU A 14 18.54 8.78 -9.43
C LEU A 14 18.52 7.89 -8.18
N LEU A 15 17.36 7.35 -7.84
CA LEU A 15 17.22 6.45 -6.69
C LEU A 15 17.98 5.15 -6.91
N ARG A 16 18.03 4.61 -8.13
CA ARG A 16 18.85 3.43 -8.46
C ARG A 16 20.34 3.72 -8.32
N ILE A 17 20.81 4.89 -8.77
CA ILE A 17 22.18 5.34 -8.53
C ILE A 17 22.45 5.38 -7.01
N ALA A 18 21.58 6.00 -6.23
CA ALA A 18 21.73 6.08 -4.77
C ALA A 18 21.79 4.69 -4.10
N LEU A 19 21.01 3.73 -4.57
CA LEU A 19 20.89 2.39 -3.98
C LEU A 19 21.98 1.42 -4.43
N PHE A 20 22.44 1.46 -5.68
CA PHE A 20 23.31 0.43 -6.26
C PHE A 20 24.72 0.92 -6.60
N SER A 21 24.94 2.22 -6.79
CA SER A 21 26.29 2.74 -7.08
C SER A 21 27.23 2.56 -5.89
N GLN A 22 28.51 2.27 -6.18
CA GLN A 22 29.58 2.25 -5.18
C GLN A 22 30.66 3.31 -5.44
N GLU A 23 30.84 3.69 -6.70
CA GLU A 23 31.98 4.47 -7.17
C GLU A 23 31.73 5.97 -7.13
N LEU A 24 30.48 6.39 -6.94
CA LEU A 24 30.14 7.80 -6.77
C LEU A 24 30.77 8.37 -5.48
N LYS A 25 31.72 9.29 -5.65
CA LYS A 25 32.30 10.10 -4.57
C LYS A 25 31.30 11.20 -4.19
N LEU A 26 31.19 11.51 -2.89
CA LEU A 26 30.27 12.55 -2.42
C LEU A 26 30.99 13.90 -2.36
N VAL A 27 30.41 14.93 -2.98
CA VAL A 27 30.97 16.30 -2.96
C VAL A 27 31.08 16.82 -1.52
N GLY A 28 32.22 17.45 -1.21
CA GLY A 28 32.51 18.05 0.10
C GLY A 28 32.72 17.05 1.25
N LYS A 29 32.77 15.74 0.99
CA LYS A 29 33.01 14.72 2.03
C LYS A 29 34.01 13.68 1.55
N LYS A 30 34.98 13.33 2.40
CA LYS A 30 35.91 12.19 2.17
C LYS A 30 35.23 10.80 2.17
N LYS A 31 33.89 10.75 2.19
CA LYS A 31 33.11 9.50 2.34
C LYS A 31 32.50 9.11 1.00
N THR A 32 32.57 7.83 0.67
CA THR A 32 31.90 7.29 -0.53
C THR A 32 30.40 7.13 -0.29
N LEU A 33 29.62 7.09 -1.38
CA LEU A 33 28.18 6.78 -1.30
C LEU A 33 27.92 5.46 -0.57
N SER A 34 28.77 4.45 -0.80
CA SER A 34 28.69 3.15 -0.14
C SER A 34 28.81 3.24 1.39
N GLN A 35 29.73 4.06 1.91
CA GLN A 35 29.88 4.27 3.36
C GLN A 35 28.64 4.97 3.96
N LYS A 36 28.12 6.00 3.28
CA LYS A 36 26.92 6.72 3.73
C LYS A 36 25.68 5.80 3.73
N ARG A 37 25.51 4.98 2.70
CA ARG A 37 24.46 3.96 2.61
C ARG A 37 24.59 2.90 3.68
N THR A 38 25.80 2.43 3.97
CA THR A 38 26.06 1.42 5.01
C THR A 38 25.68 1.96 6.39
N ARG A 39 26.09 3.19 6.70
CA ARG A 39 25.72 3.85 7.95
C ARG A 39 24.20 4.05 8.07
N LEU A 40 23.56 4.51 6.99
CA LEU A 40 22.09 4.63 6.98
C LEU A 40 21.41 3.28 7.20
N ALA A 41 21.88 2.22 6.54
CA ALA A 41 21.35 0.87 6.73
C ALA A 41 21.55 0.36 8.15
N GLN A 42 22.69 0.64 8.79
CA GLN A 42 22.93 0.32 10.21
C GLN A 42 21.94 1.05 11.12
N ASP A 43 21.76 2.35 10.95
CA ASP A 43 20.81 3.16 11.72
C ASP A 43 19.37 2.63 11.56
N LEU A 44 18.97 2.25 10.34
CA LEU A 44 17.63 1.69 10.08
C LEU A 44 17.45 0.31 10.73
N ARG A 45 18.47 -0.55 10.71
CA ARG A 45 18.42 -1.90 11.31
C ARG A 45 18.36 -1.84 12.84
N SER A 46 19.17 -0.99 13.46
CA SER A 46 19.21 -0.85 14.91
C SER A 46 17.88 -0.31 15.45
N ASN A 47 17.29 0.69 14.79
CA ASN A 47 15.96 1.21 15.10
C ASN A 47 14.86 0.14 14.94
N ARG A 48 14.94 -0.69 13.90
CA ARG A 48 14.00 -1.80 13.70
C ARG A 48 14.04 -2.77 14.88
N ARG A 49 15.22 -3.14 15.39
CA ARG A 49 15.38 -4.10 16.51
C ARG A 49 14.77 -3.58 17.82
N ARG A 50 15.04 -2.32 18.20
CA ARG A 50 14.71 -1.80 19.54
C ARG A 50 13.23 -1.83 19.87
N GLY A 51 12.38 -1.39 18.96
CA GLY A 51 10.95 -1.32 19.28
C GLY A 51 10.16 -2.63 19.04
N VAL A 52 10.77 -3.68 18.50
CA VAL A 52 10.06 -4.96 18.27
C VAL A 52 9.67 -5.61 19.60
N VAL A 53 10.57 -5.55 20.58
CA VAL A 53 10.43 -6.17 21.89
C VAL A 53 9.17 -5.72 22.64
N PRO A 54 8.94 -4.41 22.89
CA PRO A 54 7.75 -3.97 23.62
C PRO A 54 6.45 -4.39 22.95
N ILE A 55 6.40 -4.39 21.61
CA ILE A 55 5.19 -4.78 20.87
C ILE A 55 4.87 -6.27 21.08
N PHE A 56 5.88 -7.15 21.05
CA PHE A 56 5.66 -8.56 21.35
C PHE A 56 5.20 -8.79 22.78
N ILE A 57 5.75 -8.06 23.75
CA ILE A 57 5.31 -8.14 25.15
C ILE A 57 3.85 -7.70 25.29
N SER A 58 3.47 -6.55 24.71
CA SER A 58 2.08 -6.07 24.73
C SER A 58 1.12 -7.03 24.03
N THR A 59 1.56 -7.64 22.94
CA THR A 59 0.76 -8.63 22.18
C THR A 59 0.57 -9.92 22.98
N LEU A 60 1.63 -10.41 23.64
CA LEU A 60 1.53 -11.59 24.51
C LEU A 60 0.60 -11.31 25.70
N TRP A 61 0.71 -10.12 26.29
CA TRP A 61 -0.19 -9.68 27.36
C TRP A 61 -1.64 -9.62 26.90
N PHE A 62 -1.91 -9.11 25.69
CA PHE A 62 -3.26 -9.13 25.11
C PHE A 62 -3.80 -10.56 24.97
N VAL A 63 -3.00 -11.49 24.44
CA VAL A 63 -3.44 -12.90 24.29
C VAL A 63 -3.72 -13.54 25.64
N PHE A 64 -2.89 -13.25 26.64
CA PHE A 64 -3.09 -13.73 28.00
C PHE A 64 -4.38 -13.16 28.62
N ALA A 65 -4.60 -11.85 28.51
CA ALA A 65 -5.81 -11.19 28.99
C ALA A 65 -7.07 -11.72 28.29
N LEU A 66 -7.01 -11.91 26.96
CA LEU A 66 -8.11 -12.50 26.21
C LEU A 66 -8.42 -13.93 26.68
N GLY A 67 -7.39 -14.73 27.00
CA GLY A 67 -7.56 -16.07 27.55
C GLY A 67 -8.32 -16.06 28.88
N ILE A 68 -7.97 -15.15 29.80
CA ILE A 68 -8.68 -14.96 31.07
C ILE A 68 -10.12 -14.49 30.81
N SER A 69 -10.34 -13.55 29.89
CA SER A 69 -11.69 -13.08 29.56
C SER A 69 -12.57 -14.18 28.97
N ILE A 70 -12.00 -15.09 28.18
CA ILE A 70 -12.72 -16.27 27.66
C ILE A 70 -13.10 -17.18 28.83
N GLU A 71 -12.15 -17.54 29.70
CA GLU A 71 -12.41 -18.43 30.84
C GLU A 71 -13.47 -17.85 31.79
N ALA A 72 -13.34 -16.58 32.16
CA ALA A 72 -14.33 -15.88 32.99
C ALA A 72 -15.72 -15.85 32.34
N ALA A 73 -15.81 -15.64 31.02
CA ALA A 73 -17.08 -15.65 30.32
C ALA A 73 -17.73 -17.05 30.28
N PHE A 74 -16.94 -18.11 30.10
CA PHE A 74 -17.46 -19.49 30.11
C PHE A 74 -17.74 -20.05 31.50
N SER A 75 -17.30 -19.40 32.58
CA SER A 75 -17.69 -19.77 33.94
C SER A 75 -19.14 -19.36 34.27
N ASP A 76 -19.68 -18.35 33.59
CA ASP A 76 -21.02 -17.80 33.81
C ASP A 76 -21.76 -17.66 32.47
N VAL A 77 -21.91 -18.80 31.79
CA VAL A 77 -22.54 -18.86 30.46
C VAL A 77 -24.00 -18.43 30.56
N GLY A 78 -24.43 -17.57 29.63
CA GLY A 78 -25.79 -17.04 29.58
C GLY A 78 -25.91 -15.65 30.17
N SER A 79 -24.96 -15.23 31.01
CA SER A 79 -24.88 -13.88 31.58
C SER A 79 -24.63 -12.83 30.50
N ASN A 80 -25.56 -11.88 30.35
CA ASN A 80 -25.49 -10.82 29.34
C ASN A 80 -24.23 -9.96 29.47
N ILE A 81 -23.81 -9.67 30.70
CA ILE A 81 -22.61 -8.84 30.98
C ILE A 81 -21.35 -9.54 30.49
N GLN A 82 -21.23 -10.85 30.75
CA GLN A 82 -20.06 -11.62 30.34
C GLN A 82 -19.99 -11.80 28.83
N ALA A 83 -21.13 -12.11 28.20
CA ALA A 83 -21.26 -12.18 26.75
C ALA A 83 -20.75 -10.90 26.08
N HIS A 84 -21.12 -9.77 26.67
CA HIS A 84 -20.82 -8.45 26.16
C HIS A 84 -19.34 -8.10 26.28
N ASN A 85 -18.72 -8.39 27.43
CA ASN A 85 -17.29 -8.20 27.61
C ASN A 85 -16.48 -9.07 26.64
N LEU A 86 -16.92 -10.32 26.46
CA LEU A 86 -16.31 -11.24 25.52
C LEU A 86 -16.47 -10.76 24.07
N ALA A 87 -17.68 -10.40 23.64
CA ALA A 87 -17.95 -9.87 22.29
C ALA A 87 -17.08 -8.66 21.96
N MET A 88 -16.90 -7.73 22.90
CA MET A 88 -16.02 -6.57 22.74
C MET A 88 -14.57 -7.01 22.51
N GLY A 89 -14.05 -7.91 23.35
CA GLY A 89 -12.71 -8.45 23.22
C GLY A 89 -12.49 -9.14 21.87
N LEU A 90 -13.48 -9.91 21.41
CA LEU A 90 -13.47 -10.56 20.11
C LEU A 90 -13.52 -9.54 18.96
N PHE A 91 -14.34 -8.50 19.06
CA PHE A 91 -14.45 -7.45 18.05
C PHE A 91 -13.14 -6.68 17.89
N VAL A 92 -12.43 -6.41 18.98
CA VAL A 92 -11.20 -5.60 18.98
C VAL A 92 -9.94 -6.45 18.69
N SER A 93 -10.07 -7.77 18.57
CA SER A 93 -8.95 -8.71 18.39
C SER A 93 -8.12 -8.51 17.10
N TRP A 94 -8.62 -7.74 16.12
CA TRP A 94 -7.82 -7.34 14.95
C TRP A 94 -6.83 -6.21 15.25
N LEU A 95 -6.97 -5.43 16.33
CA LEU A 95 -6.02 -4.37 16.69
C LEU A 95 -4.60 -4.90 16.96
N PRO A 96 -4.39 -5.93 17.80
CA PRO A 96 -3.07 -6.55 17.95
C PRO A 96 -2.44 -6.98 16.63
N ILE A 97 -3.24 -7.50 15.70
CA ILE A 97 -2.78 -7.89 14.37
C ILE A 97 -2.26 -6.68 13.59
N LEU A 98 -2.98 -5.56 13.62
CA LEU A 98 -2.50 -4.31 13.01
C LEU A 98 -1.23 -3.79 13.66
N ILE A 99 -1.15 -3.84 14.99
CA ILE A 99 0.05 -3.45 15.74
C ILE A 99 1.24 -4.35 15.34
N LEU A 100 1.03 -5.65 15.17
CA LEU A 100 2.06 -6.58 14.67
C LEU A 100 2.44 -6.29 13.21
N CYS A 101 1.49 -5.97 12.33
CA CYS A 101 1.77 -5.54 10.96
C CYS A 101 2.68 -4.31 10.93
N SER A 102 2.50 -3.40 11.88
CA SER A 102 3.36 -2.23 12.07
C SER A 102 4.82 -2.61 12.37
N ILE A 103 5.09 -3.76 13.00
CA ILE A 103 6.44 -4.30 13.21
C ILE A 103 7.09 -4.70 11.89
N LEU A 104 6.34 -5.40 11.03
CA LEU A 104 6.85 -5.83 9.74
C LEU A 104 7.21 -4.63 8.89
N ASP A 105 6.37 -3.60 8.92
CA ASP A 105 6.52 -2.42 8.07
C ASP A 105 7.44 -1.34 8.65
N ARG A 106 7.64 -1.34 9.98
CA ARG A 106 8.44 -0.41 10.80
C ARG A 106 8.93 0.85 10.10
N ASN A 107 7.96 1.71 9.81
CA ASN A 107 8.11 3.15 9.78
C ASN A 107 6.84 3.95 10.19
N PRO A 108 5.97 3.51 11.13
CA PRO A 108 4.81 4.35 11.50
C PRO A 108 5.14 5.42 12.55
N VAL A 109 6.14 5.22 13.42
CA VAL A 109 6.43 6.15 14.55
C VAL A 109 7.51 7.20 14.21
N ALA A 110 8.30 6.97 13.16
CA ALA A 110 9.41 7.85 12.76
C ALA A 110 9.51 8.02 11.24
N SER A 111 8.36 8.02 10.53
CA SER A 111 8.28 8.21 9.08
C SER A 111 9.12 9.40 8.63
N ASP A 112 8.97 10.51 9.35
CA ASP A 112 9.56 11.79 9.02
C ASP A 112 11.08 11.81 9.23
N ASP A 113 11.59 11.09 10.22
CA ASP A 113 13.04 10.95 10.44
C ASP A 113 13.68 10.07 9.36
N ILE A 114 13.02 8.96 9.00
CA ILE A 114 13.50 8.08 7.92
C ILE A 114 13.41 8.81 6.58
N GLU A 115 12.32 9.53 6.33
CA GLU A 115 12.15 10.39 5.16
C GLU A 115 13.27 11.41 5.06
N ARG A 116 13.52 12.17 6.13
CA ARG A 116 14.61 13.15 6.19
C ARG A 116 15.97 12.50 5.94
N LYS A 117 16.23 11.31 6.48
CA LYS A 117 17.49 10.59 6.28
C LYS A 117 17.65 10.08 4.85
N LEU A 118 16.57 9.61 4.22
CA LEU A 118 16.56 9.17 2.83
C LEU A 118 16.70 10.35 1.86
N ASN A 119 15.95 11.44 2.06
CA ASN A 119 16.10 12.66 1.27
C ASN A 119 17.53 13.21 1.40
N LYS A 120 18.11 13.26 2.61
CA LYS A 120 19.52 13.62 2.79
C LYS A 120 20.50 12.71 2.05
N LEU A 121 20.16 11.43 1.82
CA LEU A 121 21.00 10.54 0.99
C LEU A 121 20.88 10.94 -0.48
N VAL A 122 19.64 11.08 -0.97
CA VAL A 122 19.33 11.47 -2.35
C VAL A 122 19.91 12.84 -2.69
N ASP A 123 19.75 13.83 -1.82
CA ASP A 123 20.29 15.18 -2.00
C ASP A 123 21.81 15.18 -2.19
N ALA A 124 22.52 14.35 -1.42
CA ALA A 124 23.97 14.24 -1.60
C ALA A 124 24.36 13.56 -2.91
N VAL A 125 23.50 12.68 -3.46
CA VAL A 125 23.69 12.12 -4.79
C VAL A 125 23.42 13.20 -5.84
N CYS A 126 22.35 13.99 -5.70
CA CYS A 126 22.09 15.15 -6.56
C CYS A 126 23.28 16.11 -6.59
N ASP A 127 23.76 16.52 -5.41
CA ASP A 127 24.92 17.43 -5.29
C ASP A 127 26.16 16.87 -6.00
N SER A 128 26.34 15.54 -5.97
CA SER A 128 27.49 14.87 -6.59
C SER A 128 27.34 14.67 -8.09
N LEU A 129 26.11 14.61 -8.61
CA LEU A 129 25.85 14.54 -10.05
C LEU A 129 25.82 15.94 -10.70
N LEU A 130 25.53 16.98 -9.93
CA LEU A 130 25.61 18.37 -10.38
C LEU A 130 27.05 18.86 -10.53
N ASP A 131 28.00 18.27 -9.79
CA ASP A 131 29.43 18.51 -9.95
C ASP A 131 29.97 17.82 -11.22
N ASP A 132 30.48 18.62 -12.16
CA ASP A 132 30.92 18.14 -13.47
C ASP A 132 32.17 17.25 -13.42
N GLU A 133 33.05 17.43 -12.43
CA GLU A 133 34.23 16.58 -12.27
C GLU A 133 33.83 15.21 -11.72
N VAL A 134 33.05 15.21 -10.64
CA VAL A 134 32.55 13.96 -10.02
C VAL A 134 31.66 13.18 -10.99
N ARG A 135 30.81 13.86 -11.77
CA ARG A 135 29.99 13.22 -12.80
C ARG A 135 30.84 12.59 -13.89
N ARG A 136 31.86 13.28 -14.41
CA ARG A 136 32.77 12.73 -15.43
C ARG A 136 33.56 11.54 -14.90
N ASP A 137 34.09 11.62 -13.68
CA ASP A 137 34.77 10.51 -13.01
C ASP A 137 33.83 9.29 -12.87
N PHE A 138 32.58 9.53 -12.46
CA PHE A 138 31.59 8.48 -12.32
C PHE A 138 31.22 7.84 -13.67
N ILE A 139 31.07 8.62 -14.74
CA ILE A 139 30.83 8.06 -16.09
C ILE A 139 32.06 7.30 -16.59
N ALA A 140 33.26 7.82 -16.34
CA ALA A 140 34.52 7.22 -16.76
C ALA A 140 34.72 5.82 -16.15
N SER A 141 34.20 5.60 -14.95
CA SER A 141 34.31 4.31 -14.27
C SER A 141 33.52 3.17 -14.93
N PHE A 142 32.60 3.47 -15.85
CA PHE A 142 31.87 2.47 -16.64
C PHE A 142 32.41 2.25 -18.05
N ARG A 143 33.50 2.93 -18.46
CA ARG A 143 34.00 2.90 -19.85
C ARG A 143 34.25 1.50 -20.42
N ASP A 144 34.66 0.56 -19.59
CA ASP A 144 35.01 -0.81 -20.02
C ASP A 144 33.78 -1.70 -20.26
N MET A 145 32.56 -1.21 -20.00
CA MET A 145 31.32 -1.99 -20.10
C MET A 145 30.63 -1.78 -21.45
N PRO A 146 29.94 -2.81 -21.98
CA PRO A 146 29.23 -2.70 -23.27
C PRO A 146 28.15 -1.62 -23.27
N GLU A 147 27.59 -1.30 -22.09
CA GLU A 147 26.52 -0.31 -21.93
C GLU A 147 27.03 1.09 -21.49
N ALA A 148 28.34 1.35 -21.57
CA ALA A 148 28.96 2.59 -21.09
C ALA A 148 28.33 3.86 -21.69
N GLN A 149 28.07 3.88 -23.00
CA GLN A 149 27.46 5.03 -23.68
C GLN A 149 26.04 5.30 -23.19
N ARG A 150 25.25 4.23 -22.98
CA ARG A 150 23.89 4.32 -22.45
C ARG A 150 23.90 4.84 -21.02
N MET A 151 24.85 4.38 -20.20
CA MET A 151 25.04 4.86 -18.83
C MET A 151 25.39 6.35 -18.82
N ALA A 152 26.33 6.79 -19.66
CA ALA A 152 26.73 8.19 -19.76
C ALA A 152 25.54 9.09 -20.09
N TYR A 153 24.82 8.76 -21.17
CA TYR A 153 23.61 9.47 -21.58
C TYR A 153 22.57 9.53 -20.45
N TRP A 154 22.36 8.41 -19.76
CA TRP A 154 21.37 8.31 -18.69
C TRP A 154 21.75 9.15 -17.46
N VAL A 155 23.02 9.11 -17.05
CA VAL A 155 23.54 9.89 -15.94
C VAL A 155 23.45 11.38 -16.23
N ASP A 156 23.83 11.83 -17.43
CA ASP A 156 23.70 13.23 -17.83
C ASP A 156 22.23 13.67 -17.84
N LYS A 157 21.33 12.83 -18.38
CA LYS A 157 19.90 13.10 -18.36
C LYS A 157 19.36 13.28 -16.94
N ILE A 158 19.76 12.43 -15.99
CA ILE A 158 19.39 12.56 -14.58
C ILE A 158 19.96 13.85 -13.99
N ALA A 159 21.23 14.16 -14.25
CA ALA A 159 21.89 15.36 -13.75
C ALA A 159 21.14 16.64 -14.15
N THR A 160 20.65 16.75 -15.39
CA THR A 160 19.85 17.91 -15.84
C THR A 160 18.56 18.13 -15.05
N ARG A 161 18.05 17.09 -14.37
CA ARG A 161 16.83 17.15 -13.54
C ARG A 161 17.13 17.14 -12.04
N ALA A 162 18.38 16.93 -11.64
CA ALA A 162 18.75 16.74 -10.24
C ALA A 162 18.42 17.96 -9.36
N GLU A 163 18.59 19.18 -9.88
CA GLU A 163 18.25 20.42 -9.16
C GLU A 163 16.75 20.52 -8.85
N VAL A 164 15.90 20.08 -9.78
CA VAL A 164 14.43 20.08 -9.62
C VAL A 164 13.96 18.99 -8.66
N ILE A 165 14.71 17.88 -8.55
CA ILE A 165 14.40 16.73 -7.71
C ILE A 165 14.86 16.93 -6.25
N LYS A 166 15.92 17.70 -6.03
CA LYS A 166 16.56 17.94 -4.73
C LYS A 166 15.58 18.51 -3.68
N GLY A 167 15.75 18.11 -2.42
CA GLY A 167 15.04 18.59 -1.23
C GLY A 167 13.84 17.74 -0.84
N ASP A 168 12.95 17.45 -1.80
CA ASP A 168 11.64 16.82 -1.54
C ASP A 168 11.42 15.57 -2.41
N TYR A 169 12.41 14.66 -2.47
CA TYR A 169 12.28 13.43 -3.26
C TYR A 169 11.15 12.54 -2.74
N PHE A 170 11.24 12.18 -1.46
CA PHE A 170 10.17 11.54 -0.72
C PHE A 170 9.35 12.64 -0.03
N CYS A 171 8.03 12.63 -0.20
CA CYS A 171 7.12 13.56 0.45
C CYS A 171 6.04 12.77 1.19
N GLY A 172 6.23 12.51 2.48
CA GLY A 172 5.27 11.81 3.33
C GLY A 172 4.98 10.37 2.89
N PHE A 173 5.58 9.41 3.57
CA PHE A 173 5.30 7.99 3.31
C PHE A 173 5.17 7.16 4.57
N SER A 174 4.45 6.03 4.46
CA SER A 174 4.38 5.02 5.49
C SER A 174 5.26 3.81 5.14
N GLY A 175 5.85 3.21 6.16
CA GLY A 175 6.59 1.96 6.01
C GLY A 175 7.67 2.01 4.93
N GLN A 176 7.57 1.05 4.00
CA GLN A 176 8.43 0.89 2.82
C GLN A 176 8.21 1.94 1.70
N ALA A 177 8.14 3.22 2.05
CA ALA A 177 7.84 4.32 1.12
C ALA A 177 6.46 4.23 0.46
N ARG A 178 5.49 3.61 1.13
CA ARG A 178 4.11 3.44 0.66
C ARG A 178 3.34 4.74 0.85
N THR A 179 2.43 5.01 -0.07
CA THR A 179 1.41 6.03 0.11
C THR A 179 0.07 5.41 -0.24
N ARG A 180 -1.04 6.05 0.13
CA ARG A 180 -2.36 5.53 -0.24
C ARG A 180 -2.37 5.31 -1.76
N PHE A 181 -2.78 4.13 -2.19
CA PHE A 181 -2.70 3.63 -3.57
C PHE A 181 -1.33 3.70 -4.30
N HIS A 182 -0.23 3.65 -3.55
CA HIS A 182 1.11 3.38 -4.02
C HIS A 182 1.74 2.29 -3.14
N TYR A 183 2.22 1.22 -3.77
CA TYR A 183 2.73 0.06 -3.04
C TYR A 183 4.10 0.25 -2.39
N GLY A 184 4.70 1.41 -2.61
CA GLY A 184 5.98 1.78 -2.05
C GLY A 184 7.13 1.58 -3.00
N ALA A 185 8.10 2.50 -2.91
CA ALA A 185 9.27 2.48 -3.78
C ALA A 185 10.04 1.15 -3.64
N ALA A 186 10.06 0.55 -2.45
CA ALA A 186 10.77 -0.71 -2.22
C ALA A 186 10.21 -1.88 -3.05
N TYR A 187 8.88 -2.04 -3.11
CA TYR A 187 8.27 -3.14 -3.88
C TYR A 187 8.55 -2.98 -5.38
N ALA A 188 8.42 -1.75 -5.87
CA ALA A 188 8.60 -1.45 -7.28
C ALA A 188 10.07 -1.65 -7.70
N ILE A 189 11.02 -1.17 -6.88
CA ILE A 189 12.46 -1.41 -7.08
C ILE A 189 12.80 -2.90 -7.02
N LEU A 190 12.28 -3.66 -6.06
CA LEU A 190 12.56 -5.11 -5.95
C LEU A 190 12.05 -5.89 -7.16
N THR A 191 10.85 -5.55 -7.63
CA THR A 191 10.26 -6.18 -8.82
C THR A 191 11.06 -5.84 -10.07
N ASP A 192 11.58 -4.62 -10.16
CA ASP A 192 12.40 -4.22 -11.30
C ASP A 192 13.79 -4.85 -11.27
N ILE A 193 14.48 -4.89 -10.12
CA ILE A 193 15.73 -5.64 -9.92
C ILE A 193 15.57 -7.09 -10.38
N GLU A 194 14.43 -7.70 -10.01
CA GLU A 194 14.10 -9.06 -10.38
C GLU A 194 14.06 -9.24 -11.89
N LYS A 195 13.38 -8.33 -12.60
CA LYS A 195 13.22 -8.40 -14.05
C LYS A 195 14.47 -7.99 -14.83
N ALA A 196 15.17 -6.95 -14.36
CA ALA A 196 16.31 -6.34 -15.03
C ALA A 196 17.54 -7.23 -15.03
N TYR A 197 17.76 -8.03 -13.98
CA TYR A 197 19.01 -8.81 -13.88
C TYR A 197 18.84 -10.15 -13.15
N VAL A 198 18.13 -10.18 -12.01
CA VAL A 198 18.16 -11.34 -11.11
C VAL A 198 17.45 -12.57 -11.69
N ALA A 199 16.35 -12.39 -12.42
CA ALA A 199 15.59 -13.50 -12.97
C ALA A 199 16.35 -14.28 -14.07
N GLU A 200 17.25 -13.61 -14.79
CA GLU A 200 18.08 -14.23 -15.84
C GLU A 200 19.28 -14.97 -15.22
N HIS A 201 19.91 -14.36 -14.22
CA HIS A 201 21.15 -14.88 -13.63
C HIS A 201 20.91 -15.88 -12.48
N GLY A 202 19.70 -15.93 -11.93
CA GLY A 202 19.30 -16.88 -10.90
C GLY A 202 20.02 -16.68 -9.56
N ARG A 203 20.25 -17.78 -8.83
CA ARG A 203 20.97 -17.73 -7.55
C ARG A 203 22.47 -17.52 -7.81
N GLY A 204 23.05 -16.48 -7.21
CA GLY A 204 24.44 -16.10 -7.47
C GLY A 204 24.60 -14.99 -8.52
N TRP A 205 23.53 -14.26 -8.83
CA TRP A 205 23.56 -13.08 -9.70
C TRP A 205 24.61 -12.01 -9.29
N LEU A 206 25.13 -12.03 -8.07
CA LEU A 206 26.23 -11.16 -7.64
C LEU A 206 27.64 -11.66 -8.01
N TYR A 207 27.79 -12.75 -8.79
CA TYR A 207 29.10 -13.25 -9.20
C TYR A 207 29.91 -12.18 -9.94
N ASN A 208 29.30 -11.50 -10.91
CA ASN A 208 29.87 -10.32 -11.55
C ASN A 208 29.26 -9.04 -10.98
N THR A 209 29.81 -8.56 -9.86
CA THR A 209 29.24 -7.40 -9.15
C THR A 209 29.24 -6.10 -9.97
N ARG A 210 30.18 -5.93 -10.90
CA ARG A 210 30.32 -4.71 -11.70
C ARG A 210 29.22 -4.65 -12.76
N GLU A 211 29.05 -5.73 -13.51
CA GLU A 211 27.98 -5.91 -14.49
C GLU A 211 26.59 -5.82 -13.86
N ALA A 212 26.37 -6.56 -12.75
CA ALA A 212 25.11 -6.54 -12.04
C ALA A 212 24.71 -5.12 -11.63
N ARG A 213 25.65 -4.30 -11.16
CA ARG A 213 25.34 -2.92 -10.76
C ARG A 213 25.06 -2.00 -11.93
N ALA A 214 25.80 -2.13 -13.04
CA ALA A 214 25.52 -1.35 -14.24
C ALA A 214 24.11 -1.64 -14.75
N ALA A 215 23.76 -2.93 -14.86
CA ALA A 215 22.42 -3.36 -15.24
C ALA A 215 21.33 -2.88 -14.26
N LEU A 216 21.59 -2.87 -12.95
CA LEU A 216 20.65 -2.38 -11.94
C LEU A 216 20.48 -0.86 -11.92
N VAL A 217 21.53 -0.10 -12.25
CA VAL A 217 21.45 1.37 -12.34
C VAL A 217 20.67 1.79 -13.59
N LEU A 218 20.91 1.13 -14.72
CA LEU A 218 20.13 1.34 -15.95
C LEU A 218 18.69 0.84 -15.80
N GLY A 219 18.55 -0.38 -15.29
CA GLY A 219 17.34 -1.22 -15.22
C GLY A 219 16.44 -1.18 -16.45
N GLN A 220 15.17 -1.56 -16.32
CA GLN A 220 14.28 -1.66 -17.48
C GLN A 220 13.76 -0.28 -17.91
N VAL A 221 14.10 0.15 -19.12
CA VAL A 221 13.75 1.48 -19.64
C VAL A 221 12.27 1.59 -20.02
N ASP A 222 11.58 0.47 -20.23
CA ASP A 222 10.27 0.48 -20.88
C ASP A 222 9.08 0.62 -19.93
N ARG A 223 9.26 0.39 -18.62
CA ARG A 223 8.16 0.51 -17.64
C ARG A 223 8.63 1.25 -16.39
N GLY A 224 8.09 2.45 -16.16
CA GLY A 224 8.21 3.09 -14.85
C GLY A 224 7.49 2.28 -13.77
N PHE A 225 7.65 2.66 -12.50
CA PHE A 225 7.06 1.96 -11.36
C PHE A 225 5.62 1.47 -11.62
N THR A 226 5.40 0.15 -11.60
CA THR A 226 4.07 -0.43 -11.78
C THR A 226 3.23 -0.18 -10.55
N TRP A 227 2.19 0.66 -10.68
CA TRP A 227 1.36 1.07 -9.54
C TRP A 227 0.37 -0.01 -9.12
N PHE A 228 -0.25 -0.72 -10.08
CA PHE A 228 -1.23 -1.78 -9.83
C PHE A 228 -0.64 -3.16 -10.11
N ASP A 229 -0.62 -4.04 -9.12
CA ASP A 229 -0.27 -5.45 -9.30
C ASP A 229 -1.40 -6.32 -8.71
N GLY A 230 -1.98 -7.23 -9.50
CA GLY A 230 -3.04 -8.12 -9.01
C GLY A 230 -2.65 -8.97 -7.78
N ARG A 231 -1.35 -9.15 -7.48
CA ARG A 231 -0.87 -9.79 -6.24
C ARG A 231 -1.35 -9.09 -4.97
N GLN A 232 -1.73 -7.83 -5.10
CA GLN A 232 -2.16 -6.93 -4.05
C GLN A 232 -3.58 -7.20 -3.56
N LEU A 233 -4.44 -7.74 -4.44
CA LEU A 233 -5.77 -8.19 -4.07
C LEU A 233 -5.73 -9.23 -2.95
N TRP A 234 -4.66 -10.04 -2.89
CA TRP A 234 -4.47 -10.97 -1.77
C TRP A 234 -4.27 -10.26 -0.43
N GLN A 235 -3.56 -9.13 -0.39
CA GLN A 235 -3.36 -8.36 0.86
C GLN A 235 -4.66 -7.71 1.32
N VAL A 236 -5.44 -7.15 0.37
CA VAL A 236 -6.76 -6.60 0.65
C VAL A 236 -7.71 -7.70 1.13
N ALA A 237 -7.74 -8.84 0.45
CA ALA A 237 -8.55 -9.99 0.86
C ALA A 237 -8.16 -10.52 2.24
N ALA A 238 -6.87 -10.57 2.56
CA ALA A 238 -6.39 -10.95 3.89
C ALA A 238 -6.83 -9.94 4.97
N ALA A 239 -6.79 -8.64 4.69
CA ALA A 239 -7.28 -7.61 5.62
C ALA A 239 -8.79 -7.76 5.86
N VAL A 240 -9.59 -7.96 4.81
CA VAL A 240 -11.03 -8.21 4.90
C VAL A 240 -11.31 -9.50 5.67
N TYR A 241 -10.53 -10.56 5.44
CA TYR A 241 -10.65 -11.82 6.18
C TYR A 241 -10.37 -11.64 7.68
N LEU A 242 -9.31 -10.91 8.04
CA LEU A 242 -8.92 -10.72 9.44
C LEU A 242 -9.91 -9.84 10.20
N VAL A 243 -10.28 -8.68 9.65
CA VAL A 243 -11.25 -7.77 10.28
C VAL A 243 -12.66 -8.36 10.24
N GLY A 244 -13.06 -8.94 9.10
CA GLY A 244 -14.37 -9.54 8.92
C GLY A 244 -14.55 -10.81 9.75
N GLY A 245 -13.55 -11.68 9.83
CA GLY A 245 -13.62 -12.92 10.62
C GLY A 245 -13.71 -12.66 12.12
N THR A 246 -12.93 -11.69 12.63
CA THR A 246 -13.00 -11.28 14.05
C THR A 246 -14.30 -10.55 14.38
N SER A 247 -14.77 -9.67 13.48
CA SER A 247 -16.08 -9.01 13.62
C SER A 247 -17.25 -10.00 13.53
N ALA A 248 -17.15 -11.03 12.68
CA ALA A 248 -18.16 -12.07 12.54
C ALA A 248 -18.30 -12.91 13.81
N GLY A 249 -17.19 -13.26 14.47
CA GLY A 249 -17.27 -13.97 15.75
C GLY A 249 -17.94 -13.14 16.84
N ALA A 250 -17.63 -11.84 16.93
CA ALA A 250 -18.31 -10.92 17.85
C ALA A 250 -19.80 -10.75 17.51
N PHE A 251 -20.14 -10.69 16.22
CA PHE A 251 -21.52 -10.63 15.74
C PHE A 251 -22.30 -11.91 16.10
N ILE A 252 -21.76 -13.10 15.80
CA ILE A 252 -22.42 -14.39 16.10
C ILE A 252 -22.69 -14.50 17.59
N LEU A 253 -21.71 -14.14 18.43
CA LEU A 253 -21.88 -14.18 19.88
C LEU A 253 -22.98 -13.21 20.32
N SER A 254 -22.92 -11.97 19.87
CA SER A 254 -23.86 -10.92 20.30
C SER A 254 -25.27 -11.13 19.76
N PHE A 255 -25.43 -11.75 18.59
CA PHE A 255 -26.74 -12.00 17.96
C PHE A 255 -27.51 -13.11 18.66
N ASN A 256 -26.79 -14.11 19.16
CA ASN A 256 -27.37 -15.28 19.82
C ASN A 256 -27.37 -15.20 21.35
N THR A 257 -26.92 -14.08 21.92
CA THR A 257 -27.03 -13.81 23.35
C THR A 257 -28.34 -13.04 23.61
N PRO A 258 -29.05 -13.28 24.73
CA PRO A 258 -30.15 -12.40 25.15
C PRO A 258 -29.59 -10.97 25.27
N THR A 259 -29.98 -10.01 24.44
CA THR A 259 -31.25 -9.80 23.74
C THR A 259 -31.19 -10.11 22.25
N VAL A 260 -31.98 -11.09 21.82
CA VAL A 260 -31.93 -11.69 20.48
C VAL A 260 -32.23 -10.66 19.40
N GLY A 261 -31.34 -10.52 18.42
CA GLY A 261 -31.63 -9.81 17.17
C GLY A 261 -30.59 -8.79 16.70
N LEU A 262 -30.98 -8.00 15.70
CA LEU A 262 -30.24 -6.88 15.10
C LEU A 262 -30.39 -5.59 15.94
N GLY A 263 -30.17 -5.69 17.24
CA GLY A 263 -30.25 -4.55 18.17
C GLY A 263 -29.06 -3.59 18.03
N CYS A 264 -28.96 -2.65 18.97
CA CYS A 264 -27.90 -1.62 18.97
C CYS A 264 -26.47 -2.21 18.86
N ARG A 265 -26.23 -3.39 19.43
CA ARG A 265 -24.90 -4.02 19.53
C ARG A 265 -24.49 -4.70 18.22
N THR A 266 -25.25 -5.74 17.85
CA THR A 266 -25.04 -6.56 16.65
C THR A 266 -25.19 -5.76 15.38
N GLY A 267 -26.23 -4.90 15.32
CA GLY A 267 -26.41 -3.93 14.26
C GLY A 267 -25.22 -2.97 14.19
N GLY A 268 -24.71 -2.52 15.34
CA GLY A 268 -23.50 -1.70 15.45
C GLY A 268 -22.28 -2.30 14.75
N TYR A 269 -21.93 -3.55 15.09
CA TYR A 269 -20.81 -4.26 14.45
C TYR A 269 -21.04 -4.49 12.95
N MET A 270 -22.28 -4.79 12.56
CA MET A 270 -22.64 -4.98 11.15
C MET A 270 -22.50 -3.67 10.35
N ILE A 271 -22.99 -2.54 10.87
CA ILE A 271 -22.81 -1.21 10.26
C ILE A 271 -21.32 -0.94 10.04
N PHE A 272 -20.52 -1.10 11.10
CA PHE A 272 -19.09 -0.86 11.04
C PHE A 272 -18.42 -1.67 9.92
N PHE A 273 -18.70 -2.97 9.87
CA PHE A 273 -18.11 -3.87 8.90
C PHE A 273 -18.59 -3.59 7.48
N VAL A 274 -19.89 -3.38 7.27
CA VAL A 274 -20.46 -3.08 5.95
C VAL A 274 -19.90 -1.76 5.41
N VAL A 275 -19.86 -0.71 6.23
CA VAL A 275 -19.27 0.58 5.84
C VAL A 275 -17.78 0.40 5.50
N ALA A 276 -17.01 -0.30 6.33
CA ALA A 276 -15.60 -0.59 6.04
C ALA A 276 -15.42 -1.37 4.72
N LEU A 277 -16.26 -2.37 4.47
CA LEU A 277 -16.23 -3.19 3.27
C LEU A 277 -16.58 -2.38 2.01
N VAL A 278 -17.62 -1.56 2.07
CA VAL A 278 -18.01 -0.67 0.96
C VAL A 278 -16.90 0.34 0.68
N LEU A 279 -16.30 0.93 1.72
CA LEU A 279 -15.20 1.88 1.56
C LEU A 279 -13.99 1.25 0.88
N ILE A 280 -13.53 0.06 1.30
CA ILE A 280 -12.38 -0.59 0.68
C ILE A 280 -12.67 -1.01 -0.77
N LEU A 281 -13.89 -1.48 -1.07
CA LEU A 281 -14.29 -1.82 -2.43
C LEU A 281 -14.36 -0.57 -3.33
N ALA A 282 -14.95 0.51 -2.84
CA ALA A 282 -15.00 1.79 -3.54
C ALA A 282 -13.60 2.37 -3.75
N GLU A 283 -12.68 2.20 -2.80
CA GLU A 283 -11.29 2.62 -2.92
C GLU A 283 -10.56 1.83 -4.00
N VAL A 284 -10.65 0.49 -3.96
CA VAL A 284 -10.06 -0.40 -4.98
C VAL A 284 -10.62 -0.07 -6.37
N LEU A 285 -11.93 0.15 -6.48
CA LEU A 285 -12.58 0.52 -7.73
C LEU A 285 -12.11 1.88 -8.24
N THR A 286 -12.09 2.90 -7.38
CA THR A 286 -11.58 4.25 -7.70
C THR A 286 -10.16 4.15 -8.21
N TRP A 287 -9.33 3.38 -7.53
CA TRP A 287 -7.95 3.21 -7.92
C TRP A 287 -7.79 2.51 -9.26
N TRP A 288 -8.57 1.46 -9.48
CA TRP A 288 -8.59 0.70 -10.72
C TRP A 288 -9.04 1.56 -11.91
N LEU A 289 -10.02 2.44 -11.70
CA LEU A 289 -10.54 3.35 -12.73
C LEU A 289 -9.63 4.55 -13.01
N THR A 290 -8.86 5.02 -12.01
CA THR A 290 -8.05 6.24 -12.13
C THR A 290 -6.55 6.00 -12.38
N SER A 291 -6.10 4.73 -12.44
CA SER A 291 -4.68 4.39 -12.64
C SER A 291 -4.15 4.84 -14.02
N PRO A 292 -3.06 5.64 -14.08
CA PRO A 292 -2.54 6.21 -15.32
C PRO A 292 -1.84 5.20 -16.24
N LEU A 293 -1.38 4.06 -15.70
CA LEU A 293 -0.71 2.99 -16.46
C LEU A 293 -1.61 2.30 -17.49
N ARG A 294 -2.91 2.59 -17.47
CA ARG A 294 -3.92 1.94 -18.31
C ARG A 294 -4.03 2.52 -19.73
N LYS A 295 -3.32 3.62 -20.03
CA LYS A 295 -3.29 4.22 -21.39
C LYS A 295 -2.69 3.29 -22.47
N HIS A 296 -1.99 2.23 -22.08
CA HIS A 296 -1.45 1.22 -23.01
C HIS A 296 -2.22 -0.11 -23.04
N ASP A 297 -3.31 -0.26 -22.27
CA ASP A 297 -4.11 -1.49 -22.29
C ASP A 297 -5.15 -1.45 -23.42
N GLN A 298 -5.16 -2.49 -24.27
CA GLN A 298 -6.09 -2.65 -25.40
C GLN A 298 -7.57 -2.54 -25.00
N PHE A 299 -7.93 -2.88 -23.77
CA PHE A 299 -9.29 -2.70 -23.26
C PHE A 299 -9.71 -1.23 -23.24
N HIS A 300 -8.80 -0.32 -22.84
CA HIS A 300 -9.09 1.10 -22.83
C HIS A 300 -9.06 1.71 -24.22
N SER A 301 -8.20 1.25 -25.13
CA SER A 301 -8.32 1.67 -26.53
C SER A 301 -9.66 1.24 -27.13
N ASN A 302 -10.20 0.08 -26.74
CA ASN A 302 -11.52 -0.38 -27.16
C ASN A 302 -12.66 0.43 -26.51
N VAL A 303 -12.56 0.76 -25.22
CA VAL A 303 -13.54 1.62 -24.53
C VAL A 303 -13.46 3.06 -25.04
N GLU A 304 -12.26 3.57 -25.32
CA GLU A 304 -12.05 4.88 -25.93
C GLU A 304 -12.62 4.88 -27.35
N ALA A 305 -12.32 3.88 -28.18
CA ALA A 305 -12.93 3.73 -29.50
C ALA A 305 -14.46 3.65 -29.42
N TYR A 306 -15.01 2.87 -28.47
CA TYR A 306 -16.45 2.79 -28.24
C TYR A 306 -17.05 4.14 -27.78
N SER A 307 -16.36 4.85 -26.88
CA SER A 307 -16.78 6.18 -26.41
C SER A 307 -16.64 7.26 -27.49
N GLN A 308 -15.65 7.16 -28.36
CA GLN A 308 -15.44 8.03 -29.51
C GLN A 308 -16.55 7.80 -30.56
N HIS A 309 -16.96 6.54 -30.77
CA HIS A 309 -18.14 6.22 -31.57
C HIS A 309 -19.42 6.80 -30.98
N LEU A 310 -19.59 6.79 -29.65
CA LEU A 310 -20.73 7.41 -28.96
C LEU A 310 -20.71 8.95 -28.98
N THR A 311 -19.55 9.59 -29.07
CA THR A 311 -19.40 11.06 -29.03
C THR A 311 -19.34 11.73 -30.41
N HIS A 312 -19.27 10.95 -31.50
CA HIS A 312 -19.31 11.49 -32.87
C HIS A 312 -20.68 12.10 -33.26
N GLY A 313 -21.70 12.05 -32.38
CA GLY A 313 -23.01 12.66 -32.60
C GLY A 313 -23.17 14.11 -32.14
N HIS A 314 -22.22 14.71 -31.41
CA HIS A 314 -22.37 16.12 -30.97
C HIS A 314 -21.06 16.92 -31.05
N HIS A 315 -21.14 18.00 -31.82
CA HIS A 315 -20.07 18.93 -32.19
C HIS A 315 -19.36 19.64 -31.02
N LEU A 316 -18.04 19.77 -31.19
CA LEU A 316 -17.12 20.86 -30.76
C LEU A 316 -17.05 21.20 -29.25
N GLY A 317 -16.20 20.45 -28.53
CA GLY A 317 -15.62 20.86 -27.24
C GLY A 317 -14.23 20.25 -27.03
N PRO A 318 -13.30 20.95 -26.32
CA PRO A 318 -11.88 20.64 -26.34
C PRO A 318 -11.54 19.28 -25.69
N LYS A 319 -10.68 18.54 -26.42
CA LYS A 319 -10.23 17.18 -26.13
C LYS A 319 -9.31 17.13 -24.91
N HIS A 320 -9.88 16.89 -23.73
CA HIS A 320 -9.13 16.27 -22.63
C HIS A 320 -9.78 14.94 -22.26
N THR A 321 -9.05 13.86 -22.56
CA THR A 321 -9.35 12.46 -22.27
C THR A 321 -9.67 12.28 -20.78
N SER A 322 -10.94 12.35 -20.44
CA SER A 322 -11.47 11.90 -19.17
C SER A 322 -12.73 11.13 -19.48
N LEU A 323 -12.85 9.94 -18.89
CA LEU A 323 -14.04 9.09 -18.95
C LEU A 323 -15.30 9.98 -18.88
N PRO A 324 -16.30 9.82 -19.76
CA PRO A 324 -17.43 10.75 -19.88
C PRO A 324 -18.19 10.99 -18.57
N GLY A 325 -18.22 10.02 -17.63
CA GLY A 325 -18.77 10.21 -16.28
C GLY A 325 -17.85 10.96 -15.30
N LEU A 326 -16.53 10.92 -15.49
CA LEU A 326 -15.53 11.61 -14.65
C LEU A 326 -15.22 13.03 -15.14
N ALA A 327 -15.35 13.28 -16.44
CA ALA A 327 -15.22 14.62 -17.02
C ALA A 327 -16.34 15.54 -16.51
N THR A 328 -17.57 15.04 -16.61
CA THR A 328 -18.78 15.66 -16.07
C THR A 328 -18.68 15.81 -14.56
N SER A 329 -18.19 14.80 -13.83
CA SER A 329 -17.98 14.92 -12.39
C SER A 329 -16.95 15.98 -12.04
N LYS A 330 -15.85 16.15 -12.80
CA LYS A 330 -14.85 17.19 -12.53
C LYS A 330 -15.41 18.59 -12.77
N LEU A 331 -16.23 18.77 -13.80
CA LEU A 331 -16.89 20.04 -14.10
C LEU A 331 -17.92 20.41 -13.03
N ILE A 332 -18.81 19.48 -12.69
CA ILE A 332 -19.78 19.62 -11.59
C ILE A 332 -19.05 19.91 -10.28
N LEU A 333 -17.99 19.17 -10.01
CA LEU A 333 -17.19 19.34 -8.80
C LEU A 333 -16.52 20.70 -8.74
N SER A 334 -15.92 21.17 -9.84
CA SER A 334 -15.31 22.50 -9.90
C SER A 334 -16.36 23.59 -9.65
N HIS A 335 -17.59 23.39 -10.12
CA HIS A 335 -18.71 24.30 -9.87
C HIS A 335 -19.15 24.28 -8.40
N VAL A 336 -19.28 23.10 -7.81
CA VAL A 336 -19.59 22.94 -6.37
C VAL A 336 -18.50 23.55 -5.50
N LEU A 337 -17.22 23.27 -5.79
CA LEU A 337 -16.07 23.85 -5.09
C LEU A 337 -16.06 25.37 -5.18
N ARG A 338 -16.40 25.94 -6.34
CA ARG A 338 -16.48 27.41 -6.52
C ARG A 338 -17.64 28.02 -5.74
N LYS A 339 -18.80 27.35 -5.67
CA LYS A 339 -19.91 27.78 -4.80
C LYS A 339 -19.53 27.71 -3.32
N LEU A 340 -18.85 26.64 -2.91
CA LEU A 340 -18.41 26.43 -1.55
C LEU A 340 -17.30 27.41 -1.15
N GLU A 341 -16.37 27.69 -2.06
CA GLU A 341 -15.37 28.76 -1.93
C GLU A 341 -16.03 30.11 -1.66
N ASN A 342 -17.02 30.49 -2.48
CA ASN A 342 -17.75 31.73 -2.28
C ASN A 342 -18.49 31.76 -0.94
N ALA A 343 -19.13 30.66 -0.53
CA ALA A 343 -19.83 30.58 0.76
C ALA A 343 -18.87 30.68 1.96
N VAL A 344 -17.77 29.92 1.97
CA VAL A 344 -16.75 29.95 3.03
C VAL A 344 -16.10 31.32 3.11
N LEU A 345 -15.82 31.94 1.97
CA LEU A 345 -15.25 33.28 1.90
C LEU A 345 -16.22 34.31 2.49
N GLN A 346 -17.52 34.25 2.18
CA GLN A 346 -18.51 35.15 2.78
C GLN A 346 -18.63 34.96 4.30
N ILE A 347 -18.67 33.72 4.79
CA ILE A 347 -18.75 33.41 6.23
C ILE A 347 -17.48 33.88 6.96
N ALA A 348 -16.29 33.54 6.45
CA ALA A 348 -15.01 33.91 7.07
C ALA A 348 -14.80 35.42 7.10
N LEU A 349 -15.11 36.14 6.01
CA LEU A 349 -15.02 37.60 5.98
C LEU A 349 -16.05 38.24 6.91
N SER A 350 -17.24 37.66 7.07
CA SER A 350 -18.24 38.16 8.01
C SER A 350 -17.77 38.03 9.46
N MET A 351 -17.19 36.89 9.84
CA MET A 351 -16.58 36.67 11.17
C MET A 351 -15.43 37.65 11.45
N VAL A 352 -14.51 37.83 10.49
CA VAL A 352 -13.40 38.81 10.64
C VAL A 352 -13.92 40.25 10.68
N ARG A 353 -15.06 40.55 10.03
CA ARG A 353 -15.69 41.88 10.12
C ARG A 353 -16.27 42.19 11.49
N LEU A 354 -16.70 41.17 12.24
CA LEU A 354 -17.26 41.35 13.59
C LEU A 354 -16.18 41.57 14.65
N LEU A 355 -14.94 41.15 14.40
CA LEU A 355 -13.84 41.30 15.35
C LEU A 355 -13.24 42.73 15.32
N PRO A 356 -13.13 43.43 16.47
CA PRO A 356 -12.53 44.77 16.56
C PRO A 356 -11.00 44.69 16.56
N ILE A 357 -10.41 44.46 15.39
CA ILE A 357 -8.96 44.30 15.23
C ILE A 357 -8.36 45.52 14.53
N GLN A 358 -7.30 46.09 15.10
CA GLN A 358 -6.45 47.08 14.41
C GLN A 358 -5.78 46.41 13.19
N GLN A 359 -5.81 47.06 12.02
CA GLN A 359 -5.42 46.50 10.69
C GLN A 359 -6.41 45.52 10.04
N LYS A 360 -7.72 45.78 10.19
CA LYS A 360 -8.82 44.99 9.60
C LYS A 360 -8.68 44.70 8.10
N LYS A 361 -8.27 45.70 7.30
CA LYS A 361 -8.12 45.56 5.84
C LYS A 361 -7.06 44.52 5.46
N GLN A 362 -5.88 44.62 6.06
CA GLN A 362 -4.77 43.69 5.79
C GLN A 362 -5.12 42.25 6.18
N ARG A 363 -5.79 42.04 7.33
CA ARG A 363 -6.24 40.69 7.73
C ARG A 363 -7.32 40.13 6.81
N LEU A 364 -8.27 40.95 6.34
CA LEU A 364 -9.29 40.51 5.38
C LEU A 364 -8.64 40.07 4.06
N ASP A 365 -7.70 40.86 3.53
CA ASP A 365 -7.01 40.54 2.27
C ASP A 365 -6.14 39.29 2.41
N THR A 366 -5.40 39.16 3.53
CA THR A 366 -4.58 37.96 3.81
C THR A 366 -5.46 36.71 3.96
N THR A 367 -6.60 36.82 4.64
CA THR A 367 -7.54 35.69 4.82
C THR A 367 -8.16 35.31 3.48
N ARG A 368 -8.57 36.29 2.67
CA ARG A 368 -9.10 36.07 1.32
C ARG A 368 -8.09 35.35 0.44
N GLN A 369 -6.85 35.83 0.39
CA GLN A 369 -5.79 35.24 -0.42
C GLN A 369 -5.44 33.83 0.07
N SER A 370 -5.40 33.60 1.39
CA SER A 370 -5.18 32.27 1.96
C SER A 370 -6.28 31.27 1.57
N ILE A 371 -7.55 31.67 1.67
CA ILE A 371 -8.70 30.85 1.25
C ILE A 371 -8.64 30.56 -0.25
N GLN A 372 -8.45 31.59 -1.09
CA GLN A 372 -8.36 31.43 -2.54
C GLN A 372 -7.19 30.54 -2.94
N ASN A 373 -6.01 30.71 -2.34
CA ASN A 373 -4.85 29.86 -2.57
C ASN A 373 -5.12 28.40 -2.13
N HIS A 374 -5.85 28.21 -1.03
CA HIS A 374 -6.26 26.89 -0.58
C HIS A 374 -7.22 26.21 -1.58
N PHE A 375 -8.26 26.91 -2.05
CA PHE A 375 -9.20 26.39 -3.04
C PHE A 375 -8.56 26.18 -4.42
N ALA A 376 -7.65 27.06 -4.86
CA ALA A 376 -6.87 26.84 -6.07
C ALA A 376 -6.00 25.57 -5.96
N THR A 377 -5.40 25.33 -4.78
CA THR A 377 -4.67 24.09 -4.51
C THR A 377 -5.58 22.87 -4.55
N LEU A 378 -6.81 22.97 -4.01
CA LEU A 378 -7.81 21.89 -4.06
C LEU A 378 -8.30 21.60 -5.49
N GLN A 379 -8.52 22.63 -6.31
CA GLN A 379 -8.94 22.50 -7.70
C GLN A 379 -7.87 21.82 -8.58
N ASN A 380 -6.59 22.02 -8.23
CA ASN A 380 -5.46 21.39 -8.90
C ASN A 380 -5.15 19.96 -8.42
N LEU A 381 -5.94 19.40 -7.49
CA LEU A 381 -5.76 18.01 -7.07
C LEU A 381 -6.16 17.03 -8.17
N THR A 382 -5.45 15.91 -8.22
CA THR A 382 -5.88 14.75 -9.01
C THR A 382 -7.22 14.24 -8.47
N THR A 383 -8.06 13.68 -9.34
CA THR A 383 -9.37 13.12 -8.96
C THR A 383 -9.27 12.15 -7.79
N ARG A 384 -8.21 11.34 -7.76
CA ARG A 384 -7.88 10.42 -6.68
C ARG A 384 -7.57 11.13 -5.37
N ASN A 385 -6.72 12.15 -5.37
CA ASN A 385 -6.41 12.92 -4.16
C ASN A 385 -7.64 13.66 -3.65
N TRP A 386 -8.51 14.11 -4.55
CA TRP A 386 -9.78 14.71 -4.21
C TRP A 386 -10.71 13.71 -3.53
N LEU A 387 -10.98 12.55 -4.16
CA LEU A 387 -11.81 11.49 -3.57
C LEU A 387 -11.26 11.02 -2.22
N GLN A 388 -9.94 10.88 -2.10
CA GLN A 388 -9.31 10.55 -0.84
C GLN A 388 -9.65 11.56 0.26
N ARG A 389 -9.43 12.85 0.02
CA ARG A 389 -9.59 13.89 1.05
C ARG A 389 -11.06 14.24 1.34
N ALA A 390 -11.90 14.25 0.31
CA ALA A 390 -13.28 14.72 0.41
C ALA A 390 -14.28 13.61 0.73
N PHE A 391 -13.99 12.37 0.34
CA PHE A 391 -14.93 11.25 0.48
C PHE A 391 -14.39 10.16 1.40
N PHE A 392 -13.25 9.56 1.08
CA PHE A 392 -12.75 8.40 1.83
C PHE A 392 -12.33 8.76 3.26
N THR A 393 -11.47 9.77 3.44
CA THR A 393 -10.97 10.13 4.79
C THR A 393 -12.08 10.54 5.75
N PRO A 394 -13.05 11.39 5.39
CA PRO A 394 -14.17 11.70 6.28
C PRO A 394 -15.00 10.47 6.66
N LEU A 395 -15.34 9.60 5.69
CA LEU A 395 -16.12 8.40 5.96
C LEU A 395 -15.35 7.37 6.80
N GLU A 396 -14.04 7.24 6.60
CA GLU A 396 -13.17 6.41 7.45
C GLU A 396 -13.12 6.97 8.88
N CYS A 397 -12.98 8.29 9.04
CA CYS A 397 -13.05 8.95 10.35
C CYS A 397 -14.40 8.72 11.01
N SER A 398 -15.51 8.88 10.29
CA SER A 398 -16.86 8.58 10.79
C SER A 398 -17.00 7.12 11.21
N ASN A 399 -16.49 6.17 10.41
CA ASN A 399 -16.53 4.75 10.74
C ASN A 399 -15.64 4.40 11.94
N MET A 400 -14.51 5.09 12.11
CA MET A 400 -13.65 4.97 13.29
C MET A 400 -14.33 5.55 14.53
N ILE A 401 -14.98 6.72 14.42
CA ILE A 401 -15.78 7.31 15.50
C ILE A 401 -16.91 6.34 15.89
N TRP A 402 -17.55 5.70 14.92
CA TRP A 402 -18.56 4.68 15.16
C TRP A 402 -17.98 3.47 15.93
N ALA A 403 -16.81 2.96 15.54
CA ALA A 403 -16.13 1.90 16.29
C ALA A 403 -15.78 2.32 17.73
N CYS A 404 -15.25 3.52 17.92
CA CYS A 404 -14.96 4.07 19.25
C CYS A 404 -16.24 4.24 20.08
N TYR A 405 -17.33 4.71 19.47
CA TYR A 405 -18.64 4.80 20.10
C TYR A 405 -19.12 3.42 20.56
N LEU A 406 -19.03 2.38 19.71
CA LEU A 406 -19.40 1.03 20.10
C LEU A 406 -18.62 0.55 21.31
N ILE A 407 -17.29 0.71 21.30
CA ILE A 407 -16.42 0.32 22.42
C ILE A 407 -16.81 1.11 23.68
N PHE A 408 -16.97 2.43 23.59
CA PHE A 408 -17.30 3.26 24.75
C PHE A 408 -18.69 2.95 25.31
N ALA A 409 -19.72 2.95 24.46
CA ALA A 409 -21.10 2.63 24.83
C ALA A 409 -21.22 1.24 25.45
N GLN A 410 -20.43 0.28 24.96
CA GLN A 410 -20.30 -1.06 25.50
C GLN A 410 -19.66 -1.05 26.89
N THR A 411 -18.52 -0.36 27.07
CA THR A 411 -17.84 -0.29 28.37
C THR A 411 -18.67 0.35 29.47
N ILE A 412 -19.49 1.36 29.16
CA ILE A 412 -20.35 2.03 30.16
C ILE A 412 -21.71 1.36 30.34
N GLY A 413 -22.00 0.29 29.58
CA GLY A 413 -23.30 -0.38 29.62
C GLY A 413 -24.46 0.41 28.99
N ALA A 414 -24.20 1.38 28.10
CA ALA A 414 -25.25 2.19 27.47
C ALA A 414 -26.24 1.37 26.62
N PHE A 415 -25.83 0.18 26.17
CA PHE A 415 -26.70 -0.77 25.45
C PHE A 415 -27.51 -1.68 26.38
N ASN A 416 -27.50 -1.43 27.69
CA ASN A 416 -28.29 -2.17 28.69
C ASN A 416 -29.59 -1.42 29.00
N ASN A 417 -30.38 -1.12 27.96
CA ASN A 417 -31.68 -0.47 28.11
C ASN A 417 -32.73 -1.17 27.25
N CYS A 418 -34.01 -1.06 27.65
CA CYS A 418 -35.11 -1.73 26.97
C CYS A 418 -35.17 -1.38 25.49
N THR A 419 -34.92 -0.13 25.09
CA THR A 419 -34.94 0.33 23.70
C THR A 419 -33.95 -0.42 22.82
N CYS A 420 -32.71 -0.61 23.29
CA CYS A 420 -31.68 -1.31 22.54
C CYS A 420 -31.90 -2.82 22.53
N MET A 421 -32.45 -3.35 23.63
CA MET A 421 -32.78 -4.75 23.81
C MET A 421 -33.96 -5.20 22.94
N THR A 422 -34.97 -4.35 22.77
CA THR A 422 -36.12 -4.57 21.88
C THR A 422 -35.91 -3.97 20.49
N SER A 423 -34.74 -3.41 20.18
CA SER A 423 -34.52 -2.82 18.86
C SER A 423 -34.39 -3.92 17.82
N SER A 424 -35.31 -3.92 16.85
CA SER A 424 -35.17 -4.66 15.61
C SER A 424 -35.18 -3.66 14.45
N TRP A 425 -34.28 -3.82 13.47
CA TRP A 425 -34.20 -2.92 12.31
C TRP A 425 -35.44 -3.01 11.38
N GLY A 426 -36.41 -3.87 11.69
CA GLY A 426 -37.65 -4.09 10.93
C GLY A 426 -38.86 -3.27 11.39
N GLY A 427 -38.70 -2.29 12.30
CA GLY A 427 -39.77 -1.36 12.70
C GLY A 427 -40.87 -1.92 13.61
N LEU A 428 -41.01 -3.24 13.71
CA LEU A 428 -42.02 -3.91 14.55
C LEU A 428 -41.60 -4.06 16.03
N GLY A 429 -40.44 -3.52 16.42
CA GLY A 429 -39.85 -3.79 17.72
C GLY A 429 -39.50 -5.26 17.87
N GLY A 430 -38.83 -5.60 18.97
CA GLY A 430 -38.48 -6.93 19.39
C GLY A 430 -39.18 -7.26 20.70
N TYR A 431 -39.46 -8.53 20.92
CA TYR A 431 -39.98 -9.01 22.20
C TYR A 431 -38.84 -9.09 23.22
N LEU A 432 -39.04 -8.53 24.41
CA LEU A 432 -38.14 -8.71 25.56
C LEU A 432 -38.81 -9.62 26.57
N ASP A 433 -38.17 -10.75 26.85
CA ASP A 433 -38.56 -11.64 27.93
C ASP A 433 -37.87 -11.18 29.22
N PHE A 434 -38.65 -10.66 30.19
CA PHE A 434 -38.14 -10.24 31.50
C PHE A 434 -37.65 -11.41 32.36
N THR A 435 -37.93 -12.66 31.98
CA THR A 435 -37.34 -13.83 32.67
C THR A 435 -35.94 -14.15 32.15
N GLN A 436 -35.62 -13.77 30.90
CA GLN A 436 -34.36 -14.11 30.23
C GLN A 436 -33.51 -12.88 29.85
N PHE A 437 -33.87 -11.68 30.31
CA PHE A 437 -33.18 -10.44 29.90
C PHE A 437 -31.71 -10.35 30.33
N ASN A 438 -31.38 -10.97 31.47
CA ASN A 438 -30.04 -10.95 32.05
C ASN A 438 -29.30 -12.28 31.90
N VAL A 439 -30.03 -13.40 31.87
CA VAL A 439 -29.47 -14.75 31.77
C VAL A 439 -30.29 -15.52 30.74
N ALA A 440 -29.64 -16.11 29.74
CA ALA A 440 -30.29 -17.07 28.86
C ALA A 440 -30.02 -18.49 29.31
N ASP A 441 -31.12 -19.21 29.54
CA ASP A 441 -31.08 -20.62 29.95
C ASP A 441 -31.00 -21.59 28.76
N SER A 442 -30.98 -21.07 27.53
CA SER A 442 -30.95 -21.93 26.34
C SER A 442 -29.58 -22.60 26.17
N PRO A 443 -29.51 -23.94 26.07
CA PRO A 443 -28.26 -24.67 25.88
C PRO A 443 -27.59 -24.36 24.52
N LEU A 444 -28.30 -23.70 23.61
CA LEU A 444 -27.74 -23.24 22.33
C LEU A 444 -26.82 -22.04 22.50
N VAL A 445 -27.00 -21.22 23.54
CA VAL A 445 -26.17 -20.02 23.77
C VAL A 445 -24.70 -20.41 23.96
N ALA A 446 -24.44 -21.45 24.75
CA ALA A 446 -23.09 -22.00 24.93
C ALA A 446 -22.44 -22.40 23.60
N LYS A 447 -23.21 -23.02 22.69
CA LYS A 447 -22.72 -23.42 21.36
C LYS A 447 -22.37 -22.21 20.50
N TYR A 448 -23.21 -21.18 20.51
CA TYR A 448 -22.95 -19.95 19.74
C TYR A 448 -21.78 -19.14 20.28
N TRP A 449 -21.61 -19.08 21.61
CA TRP A 449 -20.45 -18.45 22.24
C TRP A 449 -19.16 -19.19 21.87
N MET A 450 -19.18 -20.52 21.94
CA MET A 450 -18.07 -21.36 21.51
C MET A 450 -17.75 -21.12 20.03
N GLN A 451 -18.77 -21.09 19.16
CA GLN A 451 -18.58 -20.83 17.74
C GLN A 451 -17.95 -19.45 17.49
N GLY A 452 -18.50 -18.39 18.09
CA GLY A 452 -18.00 -17.02 17.93
C GLY A 452 -16.56 -16.87 18.42
N THR A 453 -16.25 -17.40 19.62
CA THR A 453 -14.91 -17.38 20.20
C THR A 453 -13.92 -18.19 19.35
N VAL A 454 -14.28 -19.41 18.93
CA VAL A 454 -13.39 -20.26 18.12
C VAL A 454 -13.09 -19.60 16.78
N ILE A 455 -14.09 -19.05 16.08
CA ILE A 455 -13.88 -18.37 14.80
C ILE A 455 -12.90 -17.21 14.98
N THR A 456 -13.14 -16.33 15.96
CA THR A 456 -12.26 -15.19 16.21
C THR A 456 -10.86 -15.60 16.63
N CYS A 457 -10.71 -16.55 17.54
CA CYS A 457 -9.40 -17.04 17.98
C CYS A 457 -8.60 -17.70 16.86
N VAL A 458 -9.25 -18.47 15.98
CA VAL A 458 -8.60 -19.09 14.81
C VAL A 458 -8.17 -18.01 13.81
N VAL A 459 -9.06 -17.07 13.47
CA VAL A 459 -8.74 -15.97 12.53
C VAL A 459 -7.60 -15.11 13.09
N MET A 460 -7.71 -14.67 14.34
CA MET A 460 -6.69 -13.87 15.01
C MET A 460 -5.36 -14.63 15.12
N GLY A 461 -5.40 -15.87 15.64
CA GLY A 461 -4.23 -16.71 15.80
C GLY A 461 -3.52 -17.00 14.47
N SER A 462 -4.28 -17.23 13.39
CA SER A 462 -3.72 -17.41 12.06
C SER A 462 -3.03 -16.14 11.53
N GLY A 463 -3.65 -14.97 11.71
CA GLY A 463 -3.09 -13.67 11.32
C GLY A 463 -1.80 -13.34 12.09
N MET A 464 -1.83 -13.49 13.41
CA MET A 464 -0.66 -13.29 14.28
C MET A 464 0.47 -14.27 13.91
N SER A 465 0.17 -15.56 13.79
CA SER A 465 1.15 -16.58 13.43
C SER A 465 1.79 -16.31 12.07
N TYR A 466 0.99 -15.87 11.09
CA TYR A 466 1.49 -15.48 9.78
C TYR A 466 2.46 -14.29 9.88
N ILE A 467 2.08 -13.22 10.59
CA ILE A 467 2.93 -12.04 10.76
C ILE A 467 4.23 -12.38 11.47
N VAL A 468 4.17 -13.15 12.56
CA VAL A 468 5.36 -13.59 13.30
C VAL A 468 6.26 -14.45 12.41
N SER A 469 5.68 -15.36 11.63
CA SER A 469 6.43 -16.15 10.63
C SER A 469 7.12 -15.27 9.59
N GLN A 470 6.44 -14.24 9.08
CA GLN A 470 7.04 -13.26 8.16
C GLN A 470 8.18 -12.48 8.81
N TRP A 471 8.01 -12.09 10.08
CA TRP A 471 9.04 -11.39 10.82
C TRP A 471 10.27 -12.28 11.05
N LEU A 472 10.08 -13.53 11.48
CA LEU A 472 11.16 -14.50 11.67
C LEU A 472 11.96 -14.73 10.40
N MET A 473 11.31 -14.76 9.23
CA MET A 473 12.01 -14.86 7.95
C MET A 473 12.89 -13.63 7.65
N GLN A 474 12.49 -12.46 8.13
CA GLN A 474 13.21 -11.20 7.90
C GLN A 474 14.16 -10.82 9.03
N ALA A 475 14.12 -11.51 10.17
CA ALA A 475 14.88 -11.15 11.37
C ALA A 475 16.40 -11.10 11.14
N HIS A 476 16.92 -11.93 10.22
CA HIS A 476 18.33 -11.92 9.83
C HIS A 476 18.79 -10.60 9.16
N LEU A 477 17.87 -9.78 8.66
CA LEU A 477 18.20 -8.47 8.08
C LEU A 477 18.43 -7.40 9.15
N SER A 478 18.06 -7.67 10.41
CA SER A 478 18.14 -6.73 11.53
C SER A 478 19.46 -6.79 12.29
N THR A 479 20.35 -7.73 11.95
CA THR A 479 21.68 -7.82 12.58
C THR A 479 22.71 -6.97 11.83
N GLU A 480 23.64 -6.40 12.59
CA GLU A 480 24.71 -5.55 12.07
C GLU A 480 25.92 -6.38 11.61
N ASN A 481 26.17 -7.51 12.28
CA ASN A 481 27.28 -8.40 11.97
C ASN A 481 26.94 -9.29 10.76
N TYR A 482 27.77 -9.23 9.73
CA TYR A 482 27.58 -10.01 8.50
C TYR A 482 27.58 -11.52 8.75
N ASN A 483 28.43 -12.01 9.66
CA ASN A 483 28.53 -13.44 9.97
C ASN A 483 27.25 -13.95 10.63
N ASP A 484 26.69 -13.16 11.56
CA ASP A 484 25.40 -13.45 12.19
C ASP A 484 24.24 -13.35 11.20
N ALA A 485 24.29 -12.38 10.28
CA ALA A 485 23.30 -12.24 9.20
C ALA A 485 23.31 -13.49 8.31
N MET A 486 24.50 -13.98 7.97
CA MET A 486 24.68 -15.19 7.17
C MET A 486 24.20 -16.44 7.90
N ALA A 487 24.54 -16.60 9.18
CA ALA A 487 24.05 -17.70 10.01
C ALA A 487 22.52 -17.65 10.15
N GLY A 488 21.96 -16.46 10.36
CA GLY A 488 20.52 -16.20 10.38
C GLY A 488 19.85 -16.57 9.06
N LEU A 489 20.42 -16.17 7.93
CA LEU A 489 19.93 -16.53 6.59
C LEU A 489 19.92 -18.05 6.38
N ARG A 490 20.97 -18.77 6.83
CA ARG A 490 21.01 -20.25 6.78
C ARG A 490 19.91 -20.87 7.64
N ARG A 491 19.64 -20.33 8.83
CA ARG A 491 18.52 -20.77 9.70
C ARG A 491 17.16 -20.50 9.04
N VAL A 492 16.96 -19.31 8.48
CA VAL A 492 15.73 -18.95 7.74
C VAL A 492 15.51 -19.87 6.54
N ARG A 493 16.56 -20.25 5.81
CA ARG A 493 16.44 -21.23 4.71
C ARG A 493 16.05 -22.62 5.19
N ARG A 494 16.50 -23.06 6.37
CA ARG A 494 16.03 -24.31 7.00
C ARG A 494 14.58 -24.18 7.45
N PHE A 495 14.24 -23.10 8.15
CA PHE A 495 12.87 -22.83 8.58
C PHE A 495 11.88 -22.75 7.41
N ARG A 496 12.25 -22.08 6.31
CA ARG A 496 11.43 -21.98 5.10
C ARG A 496 11.24 -23.34 4.41
N ARG A 497 12.22 -24.24 4.50
CA ARG A 497 12.08 -25.63 4.04
C ARG A 497 11.05 -26.38 4.91
N TYR A 498 11.17 -26.28 6.23
CA TYR A 498 10.22 -26.93 7.15
C TYR A 498 8.80 -26.38 7.06
N THR A 499 8.64 -25.09 6.76
CA THR A 499 7.32 -24.43 6.65
C THR A 499 6.77 -24.38 5.23
N GLN A 500 7.43 -25.02 4.26
CA GLN A 500 7.02 -24.99 2.86
C GLN A 500 5.64 -25.62 2.65
N TRP A 501 5.33 -26.71 3.39
CA TRP A 501 4.04 -27.39 3.29
C TRP A 501 2.86 -26.49 3.68
N ILE A 502 3.05 -25.62 4.68
CA ILE A 502 2.02 -24.65 5.12
C ILE A 502 1.70 -23.65 4.01
N ARG A 503 2.69 -23.30 3.18
CA ARG A 503 2.53 -22.33 2.08
C ARG A 503 2.03 -22.95 0.79
N TYR A 504 2.14 -24.27 0.66
CA TYR A 504 1.78 -24.97 -0.56
C TYR A 504 0.32 -24.71 -0.98
N PRO A 505 -0.69 -24.79 -0.08
CA PRO A 505 -2.08 -24.48 -0.43
C PRO A 505 -2.27 -23.04 -0.94
N ALA A 506 -1.65 -22.06 -0.27
CA ALA A 506 -1.73 -20.67 -0.70
C ALA A 506 -1.08 -20.45 -2.07
N SER A 507 0.07 -21.10 -2.34
CA SER A 507 0.71 -21.03 -3.65
C SER A 507 -0.12 -21.69 -4.75
N LEU A 508 -0.78 -22.81 -4.44
CA LEU A 508 -1.69 -23.50 -5.35
C LEU A 508 -2.91 -22.63 -5.66
N LEU A 509 -3.50 -22.01 -4.64
CA LEU A 509 -4.63 -21.08 -4.79
C LEU A 509 -4.26 -19.87 -5.67
N VAL A 510 -3.08 -19.28 -5.45
CA VAL A 510 -2.58 -18.19 -6.33
C VAL A 510 -2.39 -18.67 -7.76
N LEU A 511 -1.87 -19.88 -7.98
CA LEU A 511 -1.74 -20.47 -9.31
C LEU A 511 -3.10 -20.72 -9.97
N CYS A 512 -4.08 -21.23 -9.22
CA CYS A 512 -5.45 -21.42 -9.69
C CYS A 512 -6.11 -20.09 -10.08
N ILE A 513 -6.02 -19.07 -9.22
CA ILE A 513 -6.54 -17.72 -9.51
C ILE A 513 -5.86 -17.15 -10.75
N ASN A 514 -4.53 -17.25 -10.86
CA ASN A 514 -3.81 -16.76 -12.04
C ASN A 514 -4.21 -17.51 -13.31
N ARG A 515 -4.44 -18.83 -13.24
CA ARG A 515 -4.95 -19.62 -14.38
C ARG A 515 -6.36 -19.18 -14.78
N ILE A 516 -7.25 -18.96 -13.82
CA ILE A 516 -8.62 -18.49 -14.09
C ILE A 516 -8.59 -17.09 -14.71
N LEU A 517 -7.83 -16.16 -14.13
CA LEU A 517 -7.68 -14.80 -14.68
C LEU A 517 -7.02 -14.80 -16.07
N GLY A 518 -6.07 -15.70 -16.30
CA GLY A 518 -5.44 -15.91 -17.60
C GLY A 518 -6.42 -16.49 -18.63
N ALA A 519 -7.22 -17.48 -18.25
CA ALA A 519 -8.26 -18.07 -19.09
C ALA A 519 -9.33 -17.05 -19.47
N CYS A 520 -9.72 -16.17 -18.53
CA CYS A 520 -10.63 -15.05 -18.79
C CYS A 520 -10.01 -13.92 -19.63
N ARG A 521 -8.75 -14.06 -20.09
CA ARG A 521 -7.98 -13.01 -20.80
C ARG A 521 -7.90 -11.68 -20.06
N LEU A 522 -8.23 -11.65 -18.76
CA LEU A 522 -8.18 -10.47 -17.91
C LEU A 522 -6.73 -10.08 -17.60
N ARG A 523 -5.77 -11.01 -17.76
CA ARG A 523 -4.35 -10.77 -17.47
C ARG A 523 -3.46 -11.42 -18.54
N ARG A 524 -2.72 -10.62 -19.32
CA ARG A 524 -1.59 -11.12 -20.14
C ARG A 524 -0.47 -11.52 -19.17
N SER A 525 -0.33 -12.83 -18.94
CA SER A 525 0.54 -13.42 -17.91
C SER A 525 2.04 -13.42 -18.26
N THR A 526 2.47 -12.81 -19.36
CA THR A 526 3.81 -13.01 -19.92
C THR A 526 4.94 -12.28 -19.18
N ASP A 527 4.65 -11.22 -18.43
CA ASP A 527 5.71 -10.30 -17.98
C ASP A 527 6.16 -10.44 -16.52
N THR A 528 5.72 -11.47 -15.80
CA THR A 528 6.20 -11.68 -14.43
C THR A 528 7.23 -12.80 -14.37
N ARG A 529 8.47 -12.44 -14.72
CA ARG A 529 9.67 -13.20 -14.37
C ARG A 529 9.83 -13.16 -12.85
N VAL A 530 9.29 -14.15 -12.13
CA VAL A 530 9.50 -14.29 -10.68
C VAL A 530 10.50 -15.39 -10.45
N LEU A 531 11.52 -15.10 -9.65
CA LEU A 531 12.44 -16.06 -9.09
C LEU A 531 11.64 -17.00 -8.17
N THR A 532 11.19 -18.11 -8.73
CA THR A 532 10.59 -19.19 -7.96
C THR A 532 11.63 -19.74 -7.00
N TRP A 533 11.26 -19.81 -5.73
CA TRP A 533 12.14 -20.38 -4.73
C TRP A 533 12.36 -21.86 -5.04
N SER A 534 13.58 -22.22 -5.42
CA SER A 534 14.00 -23.61 -5.63
C SER A 534 14.60 -24.21 -4.36
N ARG A 535 14.44 -25.52 -4.18
CA ARG A 535 15.01 -26.25 -3.04
C ARG A 535 16.55 -26.27 -3.08
N GLU A 536 17.12 -26.23 -4.28
CA GLU A 536 18.56 -26.38 -4.53
C GLU A 536 19.30 -25.03 -4.46
N ALA A 537 20.42 -25.01 -3.72
CA ALA A 537 21.22 -23.80 -3.55
C ALA A 537 21.85 -23.28 -4.85
N ASN A 538 22.08 -24.19 -5.81
CA ASN A 538 22.82 -23.93 -7.05
C ASN A 538 21.91 -23.85 -8.30
N TYR A 539 20.60 -23.62 -8.12
CA TYR A 539 19.69 -23.53 -9.26
C TYR A 539 20.11 -22.39 -10.20
N ARG A 540 20.69 -22.78 -11.33
CA ARG A 540 20.84 -21.95 -12.52
C ARG A 540 19.70 -22.31 -13.46
N PRO A 541 18.94 -21.35 -14.01
CA PRO A 541 18.02 -21.66 -15.08
C PRO A 541 18.83 -22.35 -16.20
N THR A 542 18.46 -23.57 -16.57
CA THR A 542 19.11 -24.29 -17.68
C THR A 542 19.00 -23.44 -18.94
N MET A 543 20.09 -23.31 -19.71
CA MET A 543 20.16 -22.47 -20.93
C MET A 543 18.96 -22.64 -21.88
N GLY A 544 18.37 -23.84 -21.95
CA GLY A 544 17.16 -24.10 -22.74
C GLY A 544 15.95 -23.25 -22.33
N GLN A 545 15.77 -22.93 -21.04
CA GLN A 545 14.68 -22.05 -20.59
C GLN A 545 14.95 -20.57 -20.92
N SER A 546 16.21 -20.15 -20.99
CA SER A 546 16.61 -18.81 -21.44
C SER A 546 16.52 -18.67 -22.96
N ILE A 547 16.87 -19.72 -23.72
CA ILE A 547 16.77 -19.74 -25.19
C ILE A 547 15.32 -19.76 -25.65
N VAL A 548 14.46 -20.64 -25.10
CA VAL A 548 13.02 -20.65 -25.41
C VAL A 548 12.37 -19.30 -25.07
N ARG A 549 12.89 -18.61 -24.04
CA ARG A 549 12.44 -17.28 -23.62
C ARG A 549 12.96 -16.17 -24.55
N ALA A 550 14.21 -16.25 -25.01
CA ALA A 550 14.79 -15.33 -25.99
C ALA A 550 14.15 -15.47 -27.38
N THR A 551 13.81 -16.70 -27.81
CA THR A 551 13.08 -16.93 -29.08
C THR A 551 11.66 -16.41 -29.03
N TYR A 552 10.99 -16.50 -27.87
CA TYR A 552 9.66 -15.93 -27.67
C TYR A 552 9.70 -14.39 -27.67
N GLU A 553 10.76 -13.78 -27.14
CA GLU A 553 10.97 -12.33 -27.18
C GLU A 553 11.37 -11.83 -28.57
N ALA A 554 12.17 -12.60 -29.32
CA ALA A 554 12.51 -12.30 -30.71
C ALA A 554 11.28 -12.34 -31.64
N GLN A 555 10.30 -13.21 -31.37
CA GLN A 555 9.02 -13.24 -32.10
C GLN A 555 8.09 -12.06 -31.81
N HIS A 556 8.39 -11.26 -30.77
CA HIS A 556 7.54 -10.16 -30.32
C HIS A 556 8.23 -8.80 -30.37
N LEU A 557 9.46 -8.72 -30.86
CA LEU A 557 10.01 -7.45 -31.31
C LEU A 557 9.09 -6.91 -32.43
N PRO A 558 8.62 -5.67 -32.34
CA PRO A 558 7.99 -5.05 -33.50
C PRO A 558 9.05 -5.05 -34.59
N LEU A 559 8.85 -5.89 -35.61
CA LEU A 559 9.50 -5.71 -36.89
C LEU A 559 9.13 -4.29 -37.29
N HIS A 560 10.03 -3.34 -37.03
CA HIS A 560 10.06 -2.09 -37.73
C HIS A 560 10.08 -2.52 -39.19
N SER A 561 8.94 -2.39 -39.86
CA SER A 561 8.88 -2.44 -41.31
C SER A 561 9.82 -1.35 -41.76
N VAL A 562 11.06 -1.72 -42.06
CA VAL A 562 11.98 -0.86 -42.79
C VAL A 562 11.26 -0.60 -44.10
N ASP A 563 10.75 0.61 -44.25
CA ASP A 563 10.08 1.04 -45.46
C ASP A 563 11.17 1.21 -46.53
N VAL A 564 11.50 0.09 -47.20
CA VAL A 564 12.55 0.01 -48.23
C VAL A 564 12.18 0.81 -49.50
N ARG A 565 11.03 1.51 -49.52
CA ARG A 565 10.51 2.14 -50.72
C ARG A 565 10.74 3.65 -50.77
N LYS A 566 11.97 4.11 -50.54
CA LYS A 566 12.42 5.50 -50.85
C LYS A 566 13.93 5.51 -51.07
N HIS A 567 14.37 5.08 -52.26
CA HIS A 567 15.56 5.55 -52.99
C HIS A 567 15.77 4.61 -54.18
N LEU A 568 14.99 4.81 -55.24
CA LEU A 568 15.42 4.51 -56.60
C LEU A 568 15.78 5.85 -57.24
N PRO A 569 16.99 6.02 -57.77
CA PRO A 569 17.32 7.18 -58.60
C PRO A 569 16.58 7.04 -59.94
N GLU A 570 15.80 8.06 -60.30
CA GLU A 570 15.37 8.28 -61.68
C GLU A 570 16.57 8.76 -62.47
N ASP A 571 17.16 7.86 -63.26
CA ASP A 571 17.98 8.16 -64.44
C ASP A 571 17.94 6.92 -65.36
N ALA A 572 16.97 6.90 -66.27
CA ALA A 572 16.96 6.18 -67.55
C ALA A 572 15.84 6.74 -68.44
#